data_AF-A0A0M4CH39-F1
#
_entry.id   AF-A0A0M4CH39-F1
#
_cell.length_a   1.000
_cell.length_b   1.000
_cell.length_c   1.000
_cell.angle_alpha   90.00
_cell.angle_beta   90.00
_cell.angle_gamma   90.00
#
_symmetry.space_group_name_H-M   'P 1'
#
loop_
_entity.id
_entity.type
_entity.pdbx_description
1 polymer ?
#
loop_
_entity_poly.entity_id
_entity_poly.type
_entity_poly.pdbx_seq_one_letter_code
_entity_poly.pdbx_strand_id
1 'polypeptide(L)'
;MWEPAGAFSSQTFMEGKFARTRKKGDFHVSGFELQVDATLSALRGLLGETAQQRDTHHKHRPNFAPSAAGRGFGAQGRALADMFEGLHGGVEKRIDALTRTTRAARSEVERFAESDGAFATDVDGVDVA
;
A
#
# COMPACT_ATOMS: atom_id res chain seq x y z
N MET A 1 -24.48 -5.22 -20.99
CA MET A 1 -24.00 -3.85 -21.30
C MET A 1 -23.13 -3.44 -20.12
N TRP A 2 -21.82 -3.44 -20.32
CA TRP A 2 -20.81 -3.21 -19.28
C TRP A 2 -20.01 -1.98 -19.70
N GLU A 3 -19.98 -0.95 -18.87
CA GLU A 3 -19.12 0.23 -19.09
C GLU A 3 -17.79 0.05 -18.33
N PRO A 4 -16.64 0.32 -18.97
CA PRO A 4 -15.35 0.34 -18.28
C PRO A 4 -15.15 1.67 -17.55
N ALA A 5 -14.82 1.59 -16.26
CA ALA A 5 -14.45 2.73 -15.45
C ALA A 5 -13.08 3.31 -15.86
N GLY A 6 -13.08 4.61 -16.18
CA GLY A 6 -12.03 5.57 -15.82
C GLY A 6 -10.63 5.36 -16.39
N ALA A 7 -10.35 6.05 -17.50
CA ALA A 7 -9.01 6.22 -18.02
C ALA A 7 -8.10 6.97 -17.02
N PHE A 8 -6.91 6.43 -16.79
CA PHE A 8 -5.81 7.04 -16.06
C PHE A 8 -5.32 8.29 -16.83
N SER A 9 -5.52 9.49 -16.27
CA SER A 9 -5.00 10.74 -16.84
C SER A 9 -3.71 11.11 -16.13
N SER A 10 -2.58 10.80 -16.76
CA SER A 10 -1.27 11.29 -16.37
C SER A 10 -0.97 12.58 -17.15
N GLN A 11 -1.28 13.75 -16.60
CA GLN A 11 -0.65 14.99 -17.01
C GLN A 11 -0.82 16.16 -16.01
N THR A 12 0.32 16.79 -15.73
CA THR A 12 0.54 18.19 -15.29
C THR A 12 0.66 18.46 -13.78
N PHE A 13 1.90 18.54 -13.28
CA PHE A 13 2.24 19.54 -12.28
C PHE A 13 3.66 20.12 -12.54
N MET A 14 3.61 21.34 -13.10
CA MET A 14 4.59 22.42 -13.25
C MET A 14 6.04 22.23 -12.78
N GLU A 15 6.96 22.50 -13.71
CA GLU A 15 8.36 22.84 -13.48
C GLU A 15 8.51 24.01 -12.49
N GLY A 16 9.09 23.73 -11.32
CA GLY A 16 9.68 24.74 -10.43
C GLY A 16 11.19 24.72 -10.57
N LYS A 17 11.77 25.73 -11.23
CA LYS A 17 13.23 25.93 -11.28
C LYS A 17 13.73 26.33 -9.89
N PHE A 18 14.32 25.40 -9.14
CA PHE A 18 15.01 25.71 -7.90
C PHE A 18 16.52 25.86 -8.15
N ALA A 19 16.96 27.10 -8.38
CA ALA A 19 18.37 27.44 -8.24
C ALA A 19 18.71 27.44 -6.74
N ARG A 20 19.57 26.52 -6.30
CA ARG A 20 20.13 26.52 -4.94
C ARG A 20 21.65 26.73 -5.04
N THR A 21 22.12 27.91 -4.65
CA THR A 21 23.55 28.21 -4.49
C THR A 21 24.07 27.48 -3.24
N ARG A 22 25.00 26.54 -3.42
CA ARG A 22 25.65 25.82 -2.31
C ARG A 22 26.65 26.74 -1.60
N LYS A 23 26.55 26.82 -0.27
CA LYS A 23 27.61 27.37 0.60
C LYS A 23 28.50 26.21 1.05
N LYS A 24 29.80 26.46 1.14
CA LYS A 24 30.86 25.46 1.41
C LYS A 24 30.71 24.94 2.85
N GLY A 25 30.36 23.66 3.02
CA GLY A 25 30.17 23.02 4.33
C GLY A 25 29.44 21.67 4.32
N ASP A 26 29.00 21.17 3.16
CA ASP A 26 28.22 19.92 3.06
C ASP A 26 28.99 18.67 3.51
N PHE A 27 28.85 18.29 4.78
CA PHE A 27 29.06 16.90 5.21
C PHE A 27 27.88 16.07 4.67
N HIS A 28 28.15 15.23 3.68
CA HIS A 28 27.18 14.29 3.12
C HIS A 28 26.94 13.13 4.10
N VAL A 29 25.86 13.19 4.88
CA VAL A 29 25.20 11.97 5.36
C VAL A 29 24.25 11.53 4.23
N SER A 30 24.42 10.30 3.75
CA SER A 30 23.71 9.70 2.60
C SER A 30 22.24 10.15 2.50
N GLY A 31 21.95 10.97 1.48
CA GLY A 31 20.66 11.64 1.27
C GLY A 31 19.51 10.71 0.95
N PHE A 32 18.81 10.27 1.99
CA PHE A 32 17.44 9.77 1.89
C PHE A 32 16.55 10.70 2.71
N GLU A 33 16.00 11.74 2.07
CA GLU A 33 15.02 12.62 2.72
C GLU A 33 13.64 11.95 2.61
N LEU A 34 13.25 11.22 3.65
CA LEU A 34 11.92 10.65 3.72
C LEU A 34 10.91 11.79 3.93
N GLN A 35 10.02 12.01 2.97
CA GLN A 35 8.89 12.92 3.13
C GLN A 35 7.86 12.28 4.07
N VAL A 36 8.08 12.41 5.38
CA VAL A 36 7.32 11.71 6.44
C VAL A 36 5.81 11.88 6.26
N ASP A 37 5.32 13.11 6.17
CA ASP A 37 3.89 13.40 6.07
C ASP A 37 3.26 12.82 4.80
N ALA A 38 3.94 12.99 3.67
CA ALA A 38 3.48 12.44 2.40
C ALA A 38 3.43 10.91 2.44
N THR A 39 4.44 10.28 3.06
CA THR A 39 4.52 8.82 3.21
C THR A 39 3.43 8.30 4.13
N LEU A 40 3.20 8.93 5.29
CA LEU A 40 2.14 8.55 6.23
C LEU A 40 0.75 8.74 5.61
N SER A 41 0.56 9.79 4.81
CA SER A 41 -0.67 10.02 4.05
C SER A 41 -0.91 8.91 3.03
N ALA A 42 0.11 8.55 2.24
CA ALA A 42 0.03 7.47 1.26
C ALA A 42 -0.26 6.11 1.92
N LEU A 43 0.40 5.79 3.04
CA LEU A 43 0.15 4.55 3.78
C LEU A 43 -1.27 4.49 4.37
N ARG A 44 -1.81 5.63 4.82
CA ARG A 44 -3.21 5.73 5.26
C ARG A 44 -4.18 5.50 4.11
N GLY A 45 -3.91 6.09 2.95
CA GLY A 45 -4.68 5.84 1.73
C GLY A 45 -4.70 4.36 1.36
N LEU A 46 -3.52 3.73 1.32
CA LEU A 46 -3.36 2.31 1.01
C LEU A 46 -4.11 1.40 1.99
N LEU A 47 -4.14 1.73 3.29
CA LEU A 47 -4.94 0.99 4.27
C LEU A 47 -6.45 1.11 3.99
N GLY A 48 -6.91 2.31 3.59
CA GLY A 48 -8.31 2.54 3.22
C GLY A 48 -8.71 1.75 1.97
N GLU A 49 -7.89 1.81 0.92
CA GLU A 49 -8.10 1.04 -0.31
C GLU A 49 -8.09 -0.47 -0.05
N THR A 50 -7.15 -0.95 0.76
CA THR A 50 -7.07 -2.38 1.11
C THR A 50 -8.31 -2.83 1.89
N ALA A 51 -8.83 -2.00 2.80
CA ALA A 51 -10.08 -2.29 3.50
C ALA A 51 -11.28 -2.36 2.55
N GLN A 52 -11.37 -1.42 1.61
CA GLN A 52 -12.41 -1.43 0.57
C GLN A 52 -12.31 -2.67 -0.33
N GLN A 53 -11.09 -3.07 -0.72
CA GLN A 53 -10.88 -4.28 -1.51
C GLN A 53 -11.26 -5.54 -0.74
N ARG A 54 -10.93 -5.63 0.55
CA ARG A 54 -11.35 -6.75 1.40
C ARG A 54 -12.87 -6.87 1.47
N ASP A 55 -13.56 -5.75 1.73
CA ASP A 55 -15.01 -5.74 1.83
C ASP A 55 -15.67 -6.10 0.49
N THR A 56 -15.10 -5.64 -0.62
CA THR A 56 -15.54 -6.00 -1.97
C THR A 56 -15.31 -7.48 -2.26
N HIS A 57 -14.15 -8.01 -1.90
CA HIS A 57 -13.80 -9.42 -2.08
C HIS A 57 -14.77 -10.34 -1.30
N HIS A 58 -15.06 -10.05 -0.03
CA HIS A 58 -16.03 -10.81 0.76
C HIS A 58 -17.44 -10.79 0.18
N LYS A 59 -17.88 -9.67 -0.40
CA LYS A 59 -19.22 -9.57 -1.04
C LYS A 59 -19.34 -10.45 -2.28
N HIS A 60 -18.24 -10.72 -2.96
CA HIS A 60 -18.22 -11.47 -4.22
C HIS A 60 -17.63 -12.88 -4.07
N ARG A 61 -17.81 -13.51 -2.89
CA ARG A 61 -17.38 -14.89 -2.69
C ARG A 61 -18.04 -15.81 -3.73
N PRO A 62 -17.25 -16.50 -4.58
CA PRO A 62 -17.80 -17.43 -5.55
C PRO A 62 -18.48 -18.60 -4.82
N ASN A 63 -19.65 -19.01 -5.32
CA ASN A 63 -20.30 -20.25 -4.92
C ASN A 63 -20.61 -21.06 -6.18
N PHE A 64 -19.88 -22.16 -6.38
CA PHE A 64 -20.10 -23.07 -7.49
C PHE A 64 -20.67 -24.39 -6.97
N ALA A 65 -21.95 -24.64 -7.24
CA ALA A 65 -22.56 -25.93 -6.91
C ALA A 65 -22.01 -27.01 -7.85
N PRO A 66 -21.47 -28.15 -7.35
CA PRO A 66 -20.92 -29.19 -8.22
C PRO A 66 -21.92 -29.75 -9.24
N SER A 67 -23.22 -29.71 -8.94
CA SER A 67 -24.29 -30.11 -9.86
C SER A 67 -24.43 -29.19 -11.08
N ALA A 68 -23.95 -27.94 -10.99
CA ALA A 68 -23.96 -26.99 -12.11
C ALA A 68 -23.02 -27.40 -13.24
N ALA A 69 -22.07 -28.31 -12.99
CA ALA A 69 -21.21 -28.88 -14.03
C ALA A 69 -21.96 -29.80 -15.01
N GLY A 70 -23.21 -30.19 -14.70
CA GLY A 70 -24.05 -31.02 -15.54
C GLY A 70 -24.03 -32.51 -15.19
N ARG A 71 -24.92 -33.27 -15.84
CA ARG A 71 -25.10 -34.71 -15.58
C ARG A 71 -23.82 -35.48 -15.93
N GLY A 72 -23.34 -36.28 -14.98
CA GLY A 72 -22.12 -37.09 -15.15
C GLY A 72 -20.81 -36.35 -14.81
N PHE A 73 -20.84 -35.03 -14.59
CA PHE A 73 -19.65 -34.21 -14.35
C PHE A 73 -19.42 -33.84 -12.88
N GLY A 74 -19.97 -34.61 -11.94
CA GLY A 74 -19.89 -34.27 -10.51
C GLY A 74 -18.46 -34.19 -9.96
N ALA A 75 -17.53 -34.97 -10.52
CA ALA A 75 -16.11 -34.89 -10.14
C ALA A 75 -15.47 -33.57 -10.58
N GLN A 76 -15.73 -33.15 -11.82
CA GLN A 76 -15.27 -31.87 -12.37
C GLN A 76 -15.92 -30.70 -11.62
N GLY A 77 -17.20 -30.81 -11.28
CA GLY A 77 -17.90 -29.80 -10.51
C GLY A 77 -17.31 -29.61 -9.10
N ARG A 78 -16.88 -30.69 -8.44
CA ARG A 78 -16.13 -30.58 -7.17
C ARG A 78 -14.76 -29.94 -7.37
N ALA A 79 -14.01 -30.36 -8.39
CA ALA A 79 -12.71 -29.77 -8.68
C ALA A 79 -12.80 -28.26 -8.97
N LEU A 80 -13.84 -27.81 -9.67
CA LEU A 80 -14.11 -26.38 -9.89
C LEU A 80 -14.47 -25.65 -8.59
N ALA A 81 -15.32 -26.23 -7.75
CA ALA A 81 -15.67 -25.65 -6.45
C ALA A 81 -14.42 -25.49 -5.56
N ASP A 82 -13.57 -26.51 -5.49
CA ASP A 82 -12.32 -26.49 -4.74
C ASP A 82 -11.34 -25.44 -5.30
N MET A 83 -11.25 -25.33 -6.63
CA MET A 83 -10.43 -24.31 -7.28
C MET A 83 -10.91 -22.90 -6.94
N PHE A 84 -12.22 -22.63 -6.99
CA PHE A 84 -12.77 -21.32 -6.66
C PHE A 84 -12.55 -20.97 -5.19
N GLU A 85 -12.75 -21.91 -4.28
CA GLU A 85 -12.47 -21.71 -2.86
C GLU A 85 -10.98 -21.41 -2.63
N GLY A 86 -10.09 -22.17 -3.28
CA GLY A 86 -8.64 -21.97 -3.21
C GLY A 86 -8.20 -20.60 -3.73
N LEU A 87 -8.72 -20.18 -4.90
CA LEU A 87 -8.44 -18.86 -5.47
C LEU A 87 -8.96 -17.74 -4.56
N HIS A 88 -10.18 -17.85 -4.06
CA HIS A 88 -10.79 -16.86 -3.20
C HIS A 88 -10.05 -16.72 -1.87
N GLY A 89 -9.72 -17.84 -1.22
CA GLY A 89 -8.92 -17.87 0.00
C GLY A 89 -7.47 -17.41 -0.22
N GLY A 90 -6.92 -17.60 -1.42
CA GLY A 90 -5.61 -17.09 -1.80
C GLY A 90 -5.57 -15.56 -1.89
N VAL A 91 -6.60 -14.94 -2.45
CA VAL A 91 -6.72 -13.47 -2.53
C VAL A 91 -6.93 -12.88 -1.14
N GLU A 92 -7.75 -13.50 -0.29
CA GLU A 92 -7.94 -13.10 1.11
C GLU A 92 -6.60 -12.96 1.85
N LYS A 93 -5.76 -14.01 1.76
CA LYS A 93 -4.44 -14.04 2.39
C LYS A 93 -3.52 -12.91 1.91
N ARG A 94 -3.62 -12.51 0.63
CA ARG A 94 -2.81 -11.43 0.06
C ARG A 94 -3.27 -10.06 0.54
N ILE A 95 -4.58 -9.84 0.61
CA ILE A 95 -5.18 -8.62 1.17
C ILE A 95 -4.77 -8.46 2.65
N ASP A 96 -4.81 -9.55 3.42
CA ASP A 96 -4.35 -9.55 4.81
C ASP A 96 -2.87 -9.26 4.95
N ALA A 97 -2.03 -9.88 4.09
CA ALA A 97 -0.61 -9.63 4.08
C ALA A 97 -0.29 -8.17 3.75
N LEU A 98 -0.96 -7.60 2.75
CA LEU A 98 -0.82 -6.18 2.41
C LEU A 98 -1.20 -5.29 3.58
N THR A 99 -2.35 -5.55 4.23
CA THR A 99 -2.79 -4.80 5.42
C THR A 99 -1.75 -4.82 6.53
N ARG A 100 -1.20 -6.00 6.85
CA ARG A 100 -0.18 -6.15 7.89
C ARG A 100 1.10 -5.40 7.54
N THR A 101 1.58 -5.55 6.31
CA THR A 101 2.82 -4.91 5.85
C THR A 101 2.67 -3.39 5.81
N THR A 102 1.53 -2.86 5.35
CA THR A 102 1.27 -1.41 5.34
C THR A 102 1.19 -0.83 6.75
N ARG A 103 0.61 -1.56 7.71
CA ARG A 103 0.63 -1.16 9.14
C ARG A 103 2.03 -1.15 9.72
N ALA A 104 2.83 -2.18 9.43
CA ALA A 104 4.23 -2.24 9.86
C ALA A 104 5.02 -1.06 9.27
N ALA A 105 4.91 -0.83 7.96
CA ALA A 105 5.57 0.29 7.29
C ALA A 105 5.18 1.64 7.91
N ARG A 106 3.90 1.84 8.25
CA ARG A 106 3.45 3.05 8.94
C ARG A 106 4.13 3.22 10.30
N SER A 107 4.21 2.16 11.10
CA SER A 107 4.88 2.20 12.40
C SER A 107 6.38 2.51 12.27
N GLU A 108 7.05 1.99 11.23
CA GLU A 108 8.45 2.31 10.97
C GLU A 108 8.66 3.79 10.61
N VAL A 109 7.77 4.37 9.80
CA VAL A 109 7.82 5.79 9.43
C VAL A 109 7.55 6.69 10.64
N GLU A 110 6.57 6.33 11.49
CA GLU A 110 6.30 7.03 12.75
C GLU A 110 7.54 7.00 13.67
N ARG A 111 8.17 5.84 13.83
CA ARG A 111 9.40 5.70 14.64
C ARG A 111 10.59 6.48 14.08
N PHE A 112 10.72 6.50 12.75
CA PHE A 112 11.74 7.32 12.09
C PHE A 112 11.52 8.81 12.41
N ALA A 113 10.29 9.31 12.27
CA ALA A 113 9.97 10.71 12.52
C ALA A 113 10.23 11.11 13.99
N GLU A 114 9.90 10.24 14.94
CA GLU A 114 10.21 10.45 16.36
C GLU A 114 11.72 10.53 16.61
N SER A 115 12.49 9.64 15.98
CA SER A 115 13.95 9.58 16.15
C SER A 115 14.65 10.80 15.53
N ASP A 116 14.18 11.24 14.36
CA ASP A 116 14.70 12.42 13.65
C ASP A 116 14.40 13.71 14.43
N GLY A 117 13.17 13.86 14.95
CA GLY A 117 12.81 15.01 15.79
C GLY A 117 13.58 15.08 17.10
N ALA A 118 13.84 13.93 17.74
CA ALA A 118 14.68 13.87 18.95
C ALA A 118 16.14 14.28 18.66
N PHE A 119 16.70 13.83 17.53
CA PHE A 119 18.04 14.22 17.10
C PHE A 119 18.12 15.72 16.79
N ALA A 120 17.15 16.28 16.07
CA ALA A 120 17.10 17.71 15.79
C ALA A 120 17.08 18.56 17.08
N THR A 121 16.31 18.12 18.08
CA THR A 121 16.25 18.80 19.39
C THR A 121 17.58 18.73 20.16
N ASP A 122 18.28 17.60 20.10
CA ASP A 122 19.59 17.41 20.74
C ASP A 122 20.64 18.34 20.11
N VAL A 123 20.66 18.43 18.77
CA VAL A 123 21.58 19.30 18.03
C VAL A 123 21.29 20.79 18.27
N ASP A 124 20.02 21.20 18.29
CA ASP A 124 19.63 22.59 18.59
C ASP A 124 19.97 23.00 20.04
N GLY A 125 20.11 22.01 20.95
CA GLY A 125 20.53 22.22 22.34
C GLY A 125 22.05 22.33 22.54
N VAL A 126 22.86 22.01 21.52
CA VAL A 126 24.32 22.19 21.57
C VAL A 126 24.67 23.60 21.11
N ASP A 127 24.85 24.52 22.06
CA ASP A 127 25.49 25.80 21.82
C ASP A 127 26.92 25.54 21.32
N VAL A 128 27.18 25.85 20.05
CA VAL A 128 28.50 25.72 19.44
C VAL A 128 29.37 26.87 19.97
N ALA A 129 30.12 26.57 21.04
CA ALA A 129 31.11 27.47 21.63
C ALA A 129 32.28 27.78 20.69
#